data_AF-A0A165H309-F1
#
_entry.id   AF-A0A165H309-F1
#
_cell.length_a   1.000
_cell.length_b   1.000
_cell.length_c   1.000
_cell.angle_alpha   90.00
_cell.angle_beta   90.00
_cell.angle_gamma   90.00
#
_symmetry.space_group_name_H-M   'P 1'
#
loop_
_entity.id
_entity.type
_entity.pdbx_description
1 polymer ?
#
loop_
_entity_poly.entity_id
_entity_poly.type
_entity_poly.pdbx_seq_one_letter_code
_entity_poly.pdbx_strand_id
1 'polypeptide(L)'
;MSHIKSLSLVIPSHNGVELLRGPAPILETFRFKTLHDSHHNPLPNGLFAGQAPRLRTLYLYLTDLPLSFRPCPALSGVTRLYYHHQCEVDDCFVETVDEMFPSLELLTLSTDDGYNVGRYEPGFERPIALCVNVKSGVRTFVANFPNAPSVTYSYLDATMKNPILHALRSAPQPKAIAITWSPAHIDLPWIGPPVKPLGFSIKLDERCVAVDVAIDVLKTALTAEAIKILARRMQKLVVPKELWDIFAQQKLLPELDVTLLVRPGTIDTWYDSPLRQSRLPQQIRTLTLSMPRGVDKDAETVLPSTYLASLISTTVSQGWLQNLVLRGIVVDKPSRVDAMAPNVRYEDSPAEKEVDMWTWDISGDAFEI
;
A
#
# COMPACT_ATOMS: atom_id res chain seq x y z
N MET A 1 28.44 -16.77 -0.98
CA MET A 1 27.31 -16.06 -1.62
C MET A 1 27.79 -14.95 -2.57
N SER A 2 28.89 -15.16 -3.30
CA SER A 2 29.56 -14.09 -4.07
C SER A 2 28.78 -13.60 -5.30
N HIS A 3 27.77 -14.34 -5.75
CA HIS A 3 26.99 -14.05 -6.96
C HIS A 3 25.49 -13.83 -6.71
N ILE A 4 25.05 -13.79 -5.45
CA ILE A 4 23.63 -13.69 -5.09
C ILE A 4 23.31 -12.23 -4.75
N LYS A 5 22.44 -11.59 -5.54
CA LYS A 5 21.94 -10.23 -5.28
C LYS A 5 20.72 -10.17 -4.35
N SER A 6 19.92 -11.22 -4.35
CA SER A 6 18.71 -11.35 -3.52
C SER A 6 18.68 -12.73 -2.90
N LEU A 7 18.60 -12.80 -1.58
CA LEU A 7 18.55 -14.04 -0.82
C LEU A 7 17.29 -14.06 0.04
N SER A 8 16.49 -15.12 -0.08
CA SER A 8 15.32 -15.38 0.77
C SER A 8 15.53 -16.69 1.49
N LEU A 9 15.43 -16.68 2.82
CA LEU A 9 15.61 -17.85 3.67
C LEU A 9 14.43 -18.00 4.63
N VAL A 10 13.90 -19.20 4.71
CA VAL A 10 12.96 -19.63 5.74
C VAL A 10 13.66 -20.72 6.53
N ILE A 11 14.03 -20.44 7.78
CA ILE A 11 14.78 -21.37 8.61
C ILE A 11 13.87 -21.91 9.72
N PRO A 12 13.66 -23.24 9.81
CA PRO A 12 12.85 -23.82 10.86
C PRO A 12 13.47 -23.66 12.25
N SER A 13 14.80 -23.71 12.40
CA SER A 13 15.49 -23.53 13.68
C SER A 13 16.93 -22.98 13.53
N HIS A 14 17.49 -22.43 14.62
CA HIS A 14 18.80 -21.75 14.67
C HIS A 14 20.00 -22.46 14.00
N ASN A 15 19.93 -23.77 13.76
CA ASN A 15 20.98 -24.55 13.12
C ASN A 15 21.30 -24.08 11.68
N GLY A 16 20.38 -23.39 11.00
CA GLY A 16 20.61 -22.88 9.64
C GLY A 16 21.39 -21.55 9.57
N VAL A 17 21.63 -20.88 10.71
CA VAL A 17 22.27 -19.56 10.75
C VAL A 17 23.76 -19.62 10.38
N GLU A 18 24.38 -20.79 10.47
CA GLU A 18 25.76 -21.04 10.01
C GLU A 18 25.97 -20.68 8.52
N LEU A 19 24.92 -20.83 7.70
CA LEU A 19 24.94 -20.46 6.30
C LEU A 19 25.24 -18.97 6.11
N LEU A 20 24.87 -18.12 7.07
CA LEU A 20 25.02 -16.67 7.03
C LEU A 20 26.41 -16.19 7.47
N ARG A 21 27.37 -17.07 7.76
CA ARG A 21 28.73 -16.68 8.20
C ARG A 21 29.69 -16.30 7.08
N GLY A 22 29.35 -16.58 5.82
CA GLY A 22 30.19 -16.21 4.68
C GLY A 22 29.91 -14.79 4.16
N PRO A 23 30.89 -14.10 3.54
CA PRO A 23 30.68 -12.77 2.99
C PRO A 23 29.65 -12.74 1.86
N ALA A 24 28.95 -11.62 1.74
CA ALA A 24 27.89 -11.38 0.77
C ALA A 24 28.12 -10.04 0.01
N PRO A 25 29.22 -9.91 -0.76
CA PRO A 25 29.71 -8.63 -1.27
C PRO A 25 28.77 -7.94 -2.27
N ILE A 26 27.91 -8.71 -2.95
CA ILE A 26 26.97 -8.17 -3.94
C ILE A 26 25.50 -8.27 -3.53
N LEU A 27 25.21 -8.74 -2.31
CA LEU A 27 23.85 -8.91 -1.83
C LEU A 27 23.21 -7.53 -1.63
N GLU A 28 22.08 -7.30 -2.29
CA GLU A 28 21.32 -6.06 -2.26
C GLU A 28 20.06 -6.20 -1.40
N THR A 29 19.45 -7.39 -1.40
CA THR A 29 18.23 -7.69 -0.64
C THR A 29 18.36 -9.00 0.15
N PHE A 30 17.98 -8.97 1.42
CA PHE A 30 17.92 -10.15 2.28
C PHE A 30 16.54 -10.30 2.91
N ARG A 31 15.93 -11.49 2.79
CA ARG A 31 14.66 -11.86 3.42
C ARG A 31 14.91 -13.03 4.34
N PHE A 32 14.54 -12.88 5.60
CA PHE A 32 14.74 -13.88 6.63
C PHE A 32 13.48 -14.10 7.45
N LYS A 33 13.05 -15.36 7.54
CA LYS A 33 11.91 -15.81 8.33
C LYS A 33 12.30 -17.00 9.19
N THR A 34 11.84 -16.99 10.43
CA THR A 34 11.89 -18.12 11.36
C THR A 34 10.49 -18.75 11.47
N LEU A 35 10.41 -20.06 11.75
CA LEU A 35 9.13 -20.80 11.84
C LEU A 35 8.70 -21.18 13.26
N HIS A 36 9.51 -20.91 14.29
CA HIS A 36 9.24 -21.33 15.66
C HIS A 36 9.00 -20.16 16.62
N ASP A 37 7.82 -20.18 17.26
CA ASP A 37 7.32 -19.18 18.22
C ASP A 37 7.96 -19.27 19.62
N SER A 38 8.72 -20.32 19.95
CA SER A 38 9.03 -20.60 21.36
C SER A 38 10.35 -20.04 21.88
N HIS A 39 11.25 -19.57 21.01
CA HIS A 39 12.54 -19.01 21.44
C HIS A 39 12.94 -17.82 20.58
N HIS A 40 13.24 -16.71 21.26
CA HIS A 40 13.91 -15.55 20.71
C HIS A 40 15.10 -15.96 19.84
N ASN A 41 14.97 -15.80 18.52
CA ASN A 41 15.98 -16.20 17.56
C ASN A 41 16.60 -14.92 16.98
N PRO A 42 17.56 -14.30 17.66
CA PRO A 42 18.19 -13.09 17.17
C PRO A 42 18.99 -13.38 15.91
N LEU A 43 19.03 -12.42 15.00
CA LEU A 43 20.00 -12.44 13.90
C LEU A 43 21.43 -12.56 14.47
N PRO A 44 22.33 -13.29 13.79
CA PRO A 44 23.71 -13.39 14.23
C PRO A 44 24.41 -12.03 14.09
N ASN A 45 25.16 -11.61 15.12
CA ASN A 45 26.01 -10.41 15.04
C ASN A 45 27.02 -10.47 13.89
N GLY A 46 27.49 -11.67 13.55
CA GLY A 46 28.42 -11.93 12.45
C GLY A 46 27.73 -12.14 11.09
N LEU A 47 26.53 -11.57 10.89
CA LEU A 47 25.79 -11.70 9.63
C LEU A 47 26.69 -11.34 8.44
N PHE A 48 26.81 -12.26 7.49
CA PHE A 48 27.66 -12.19 6.32
C PHE A 48 29.14 -11.90 6.60
N ALA A 49 29.69 -12.39 7.71
CA ALA A 49 31.04 -12.04 8.20
C ALA A 49 31.24 -10.51 8.36
N GLY A 50 30.16 -9.74 8.55
CA GLY A 50 30.19 -8.28 8.55
C GLY A 50 30.41 -7.64 7.17
N GLN A 51 30.35 -8.41 6.08
CA GLN A 51 30.66 -7.95 4.72
C GLN A 51 29.45 -8.07 3.79
N ALA A 52 28.57 -7.07 3.85
CA ALA A 52 27.45 -6.91 2.92
C ALA A 52 27.28 -5.44 2.46
N PRO A 53 28.29 -4.85 1.78
CA PRO A 53 28.36 -3.41 1.50
C PRO A 53 27.26 -2.89 0.56
N ARG A 54 26.62 -3.79 -0.21
CA ARG A 54 25.52 -3.46 -1.11
C ARG A 54 24.14 -3.72 -0.51
N LEU A 55 24.06 -4.27 0.70
CA LEU A 55 22.78 -4.62 1.31
C LEU A 55 22.03 -3.32 1.62
N ARG A 56 20.90 -3.12 0.93
CA ARG A 56 20.04 -1.94 1.09
C ARG A 56 18.70 -2.29 1.70
N THR A 57 18.21 -3.50 1.45
CA THR A 57 16.84 -3.87 1.80
C THR A 57 16.83 -5.14 2.65
N LEU A 58 16.21 -5.05 3.82
CA LEU A 58 16.12 -6.14 4.77
C LEU A 58 14.65 -6.43 5.12
N TYR A 59 14.27 -7.70 5.05
CA TYR A 59 12.95 -8.20 5.43
C TYR A 59 13.10 -9.23 6.53
N LEU A 60 12.55 -8.97 7.70
CA LEU A 60 12.60 -9.84 8.87
C LEU A 60 11.19 -10.16 9.33
N TYR A 61 10.92 -11.44 9.55
CA TYR A 61 9.63 -11.92 10.03
C TYR A 61 9.82 -12.91 11.16
N LEU A 62 9.23 -12.59 12.31
CA LEU A 62 9.32 -13.37 13.55
C LEU A 62 10.78 -13.58 14.02
N THR A 63 11.68 -12.68 13.63
CA THR A 63 13.11 -12.74 13.95
C THR A 63 13.47 -11.56 14.81
N ASP A 64 14.14 -11.80 15.92
CA ASP A 64 14.60 -10.71 16.78
C ASP A 64 15.81 -10.02 16.16
N LEU A 65 15.90 -8.71 16.39
CA LEU A 65 17.15 -8.01 16.16
C LEU A 65 18.21 -8.48 17.18
N PRO A 66 19.50 -8.42 16.84
CA PRO A 66 20.54 -8.85 17.77
C PRO A 66 20.50 -8.05 19.07
N LEU A 67 20.34 -8.75 20.20
CA LEU A 67 20.23 -8.15 21.54
C LEU A 67 21.53 -7.52 22.06
N SER A 68 22.65 -7.73 21.40
CA SER A 68 23.88 -7.04 21.76
C SER A 68 23.91 -5.69 21.07
N PHE A 69 24.05 -4.61 21.84
CA PHE A 69 24.41 -3.23 21.42
C PHE A 69 25.80 -3.16 20.75
N ARG A 70 26.14 -4.15 19.93
CA ARG A 70 27.35 -4.23 19.14
C ARG A 70 26.94 -3.97 17.70
N PRO A 71 27.61 -3.03 17.01
CA PRO A 71 27.34 -2.78 15.61
C PRO A 71 27.41 -4.08 14.80
N CYS A 72 26.42 -4.32 13.94
CA CYS A 72 26.50 -5.34 12.89
C CYS A 72 26.90 -4.65 11.58
N PRO A 73 28.18 -4.69 11.16
CA PRO A 73 28.64 -3.89 10.02
C PRO A 73 27.91 -4.20 8.71
N ALA A 74 27.41 -5.43 8.56
CA ALA A 74 26.62 -5.85 7.40
C ALA A 74 25.28 -5.09 7.27
N LEU A 75 24.74 -4.55 8.37
CA LEU A 75 23.47 -3.82 8.38
C LEU A 75 23.63 -2.31 8.23
N SER A 76 24.86 -1.79 8.37
CA SER A 76 25.14 -0.35 8.35
C SER A 76 24.66 0.38 7.10
N GLY A 77 24.64 -0.31 5.95
CA GLY A 77 24.22 0.22 4.66
C GLY A 77 22.74 0.03 4.32
N VAL A 78 21.95 -0.60 5.20
CA VAL A 78 20.53 -0.86 4.98
C VAL A 78 19.76 0.46 5.03
N THR A 79 19.00 0.75 3.98
CA THR A 79 18.16 1.96 3.87
C THR A 79 16.68 1.64 4.03
N ARG A 80 16.28 0.38 3.87
CA ARG A 80 14.88 -0.08 4.00
C ARG A 80 14.79 -1.31 4.88
N LEU A 81 14.07 -1.19 6.00
CA LEU A 81 13.78 -2.28 6.93
C LEU A 81 12.29 -2.58 6.93
N TYR A 82 11.95 -3.84 6.67
CA TYR A 82 10.59 -4.38 6.81
C TYR A 82 10.63 -5.41 7.92
N TYR A 83 9.96 -5.13 9.02
CA TYR A 83 10.04 -5.91 10.24
C TYR A 83 8.64 -6.30 10.71
N HIS A 84 8.42 -7.60 10.92
CA HIS A 84 7.23 -8.09 11.60
C HIS A 84 7.63 -8.85 12.86
N HIS A 85 7.07 -8.41 13.98
CA HIS A 85 7.34 -8.91 15.32
C HIS A 85 6.08 -9.50 15.94
N GLN A 86 6.16 -10.68 16.54
CA GLN A 86 4.99 -11.25 17.21
C GLN A 86 4.65 -10.47 18.48
N CYS A 87 5.67 -10.18 19.29
CA CYS A 87 5.50 -9.56 20.60
C CYS A 87 5.37 -8.04 20.52
N GLU A 88 5.18 -7.41 21.70
CA GLU A 88 5.21 -5.96 21.84
C GLU A 88 6.55 -5.39 21.35
N VAL A 89 6.49 -4.25 20.65
CA VAL A 89 7.67 -3.45 20.31
C VAL A 89 7.97 -2.53 21.49
N ASP A 90 9.18 -2.63 22.04
CA ASP A 90 9.62 -1.91 23.23
C ASP A 90 10.73 -0.88 22.93
N ASP A 91 11.21 -0.21 23.98
CA ASP A 91 12.29 0.79 23.85
C ASP A 91 13.60 0.18 23.35
N CYS A 92 13.87 -1.09 23.66
CA CYS A 92 15.06 -1.79 23.19
C CYS A 92 15.06 -1.90 21.66
N PHE A 93 13.90 -2.15 21.04
CA PHE A 93 13.77 -2.15 19.58
C PHE A 93 14.13 -0.79 18.97
N VAL A 94 13.63 0.29 19.56
CA VAL A 94 13.90 1.67 19.13
C VAL A 94 15.40 1.95 19.18
N GLU A 95 16.06 1.66 20.30
CA GLU A 95 17.52 1.83 20.45
C GLU A 95 18.30 0.98 19.45
N THR A 96 17.90 -0.28 19.27
CA THR A 96 18.55 -1.22 18.34
C THR A 96 18.43 -0.72 16.90
N VAL A 97 17.26 -0.18 16.50
CA VAL A 97 17.09 0.41 15.18
C VAL A 97 18.02 1.61 15.00
N ASP A 98 18.18 2.44 16.04
CA ASP A 98 19.02 3.63 15.94
C ASP A 98 20.49 3.31 15.72
N GLU A 99 21.00 2.36 16.50
CA GLU A 99 22.40 1.94 16.49
C GLU A 99 22.75 1.09 15.28
N MET A 100 21.90 0.13 14.89
CA MET A 100 22.25 -0.87 13.90
C MET A 100 22.01 -0.43 12.46
N PHE A 101 21.11 0.53 12.24
CA PHE A 101 20.70 0.97 10.90
C PHE A 101 20.96 2.47 10.70
N PRO A 102 22.23 2.92 10.72
CA PRO A 102 22.57 4.34 10.61
C PRO A 102 22.15 5.00 9.30
N SER A 103 21.93 4.20 8.24
CA SER A 103 21.52 4.68 6.92
C SER A 103 20.02 4.50 6.65
N LEU A 104 19.21 4.19 7.67
CA LEU A 104 17.79 3.87 7.47
C LEU A 104 17.00 5.08 6.97
N GLU A 105 16.26 4.89 5.88
CA GLU A 105 15.38 5.90 5.27
C GLU A 105 13.91 5.50 5.40
N LEU A 106 13.61 4.20 5.44
CA LEU A 106 12.26 3.65 5.54
C LEU A 106 12.20 2.50 6.55
N LEU A 107 11.31 2.64 7.53
CA LEU A 107 10.95 1.59 8.48
C LEU A 107 9.49 1.19 8.26
N THR A 108 9.29 -0.03 7.77
CA THR A 108 7.98 -0.69 7.73
C THR A 108 7.91 -1.69 8.87
N LEU A 109 6.99 -1.49 9.81
CA LEU A 109 6.90 -2.24 11.06
C LEU A 109 5.48 -2.75 11.31
N SER A 110 5.34 -4.02 11.63
CA SER A 110 4.10 -4.58 12.17
C SER A 110 4.38 -5.41 13.41
N THR A 111 3.41 -5.38 14.33
CA THR A 111 3.39 -6.17 15.54
C THR A 111 2.02 -6.77 15.80
N ASP A 112 1.94 -7.96 16.40
CA ASP A 112 0.66 -8.55 16.80
C ASP A 112 0.16 -7.96 18.11
N ASP A 113 1.03 -7.79 19.11
CA ASP A 113 0.68 -7.34 20.46
C ASP A 113 0.68 -5.80 20.63
N GLY A 114 1.38 -5.06 19.76
CA GLY A 114 1.38 -3.60 19.74
C GLY A 114 2.68 -2.97 20.23
N TYR A 115 2.59 -1.72 20.67
CA TYR A 115 3.73 -0.88 20.97
C TYR A 115 3.72 -0.51 22.46
N ASN A 116 4.79 -0.87 23.16
CA ASN A 116 5.01 -0.57 24.57
C ASN A 116 6.33 0.18 24.73
N VAL A 117 6.34 1.38 24.16
CA VAL A 117 7.50 2.27 24.16
C VAL A 117 7.25 3.49 25.02
N GLY A 118 8.28 3.93 25.73
CA GLY A 118 8.37 5.25 26.32
C GLY A 118 8.55 6.34 25.26
N ARG A 119 8.64 7.59 25.73
CA ARG A 119 9.18 8.67 24.92
C ARG A 119 10.70 8.63 25.04
N TYR A 120 11.36 8.30 23.94
CA TYR A 120 12.78 8.45 23.78
C TYR A 120 13.06 9.95 23.61
N GLU A 121 13.87 10.54 24.50
CA GLU A 121 14.31 11.95 24.39
C GLU A 121 15.83 11.97 24.14
N PRO A 122 16.31 12.66 23.08
CA PRO A 122 15.60 13.61 22.21
C PRO A 122 14.74 13.00 21.08
N GLY A 123 14.61 11.67 21.01
CA GLY A 123 13.92 10.97 19.92
C GLY A 123 14.84 10.76 18.73
N PHE A 124 14.35 10.07 17.69
CA PHE A 124 15.11 9.89 16.44
C PHE A 124 15.24 11.21 15.69
N GLU A 125 16.46 11.74 15.65
CA GLU A 125 16.75 12.96 14.89
C GLU A 125 16.75 12.71 13.37
N ARG A 126 17.02 11.48 12.94
CA ARG A 126 17.11 11.12 11.52
C ARG A 126 15.73 11.09 10.83
N PRO A 127 15.62 11.58 9.58
CA PRO A 127 14.37 11.56 8.84
C PRO A 127 14.07 10.15 8.30
N ILE A 128 13.35 9.35 9.09
CA ILE A 128 12.95 7.98 8.72
C ILE A 128 11.46 7.99 8.35
N ALA A 129 11.13 7.61 7.12
CA ALA A 129 9.74 7.38 6.72
C ALA A 129 9.19 6.15 7.45
N LEU A 130 7.96 6.23 7.96
CA LEU A 130 7.34 5.15 8.73
C LEU A 130 6.16 4.54 7.99
N CYS A 131 6.05 3.22 8.03
CA CYS A 131 4.84 2.48 7.68
C CYS A 131 4.52 1.49 8.81
N VAL A 132 3.51 1.78 9.63
CA VAL A 132 3.23 1.04 10.89
C VAL A 132 1.83 0.47 10.91
N ASN A 133 1.63 -0.74 11.45
CA ASN A 133 0.27 -1.25 11.67
C ASN A 133 -0.41 -0.57 12.87
N VAL A 134 -1.73 -0.38 12.78
CA VAL A 134 -2.50 0.31 13.82
C VAL A 134 -2.81 -0.65 14.98
N LYS A 135 -1.97 -0.60 16.02
CA LYS A 135 -2.12 -1.35 17.28
C LYS A 135 -2.04 -0.42 18.51
N SER A 136 -2.22 -0.99 19.70
CA SER A 136 -2.09 -0.25 20.97
C SER A 136 -0.73 0.45 21.03
N GLY A 137 -0.66 1.69 21.51
CA GLY A 137 0.60 2.44 21.67
C GLY A 137 1.23 3.02 20.40
N VAL A 138 0.69 2.78 19.20
CA VAL A 138 1.29 3.24 17.92
C VAL A 138 1.56 4.75 17.87
N ARG A 139 0.74 5.57 18.55
CA ARG A 139 0.94 7.02 18.63
C ARG A 139 2.18 7.39 19.43
N THR A 140 2.43 6.68 20.53
CA THR A 140 3.62 6.88 21.36
C THR A 140 4.85 6.45 20.57
N PHE A 141 4.77 5.32 19.86
CA PHE A 141 5.83 4.89 18.95
C PHE A 141 6.17 5.90 17.86
N VAL A 142 5.17 6.38 17.12
CA VAL A 142 5.39 7.39 16.07
C VAL A 142 5.96 8.70 16.65
N ALA A 143 5.64 9.05 17.90
CA ALA A 143 6.17 10.24 18.55
C ALA A 143 7.70 10.16 18.78
N ASN A 144 8.30 8.98 18.75
CA ASN A 144 9.76 8.81 18.80
C ASN A 144 10.45 9.20 17.49
N PHE A 145 9.71 9.48 16.41
CA PHE A 145 10.25 9.89 15.11
C PHE A 145 9.73 11.29 14.70
N PRO A 146 10.10 12.35 15.44
CA PRO A 146 9.55 13.69 15.22
C PRO A 146 9.86 14.25 13.82
N ASN A 147 10.95 13.79 13.19
CA ASN A 147 11.41 14.23 11.87
C ASN A 147 10.98 13.29 10.72
N ALA A 148 10.05 12.37 10.96
CA ALA A 148 9.58 11.45 9.92
C ALA A 148 8.96 12.23 8.74
N PRO A 149 9.49 12.12 7.51
CA PRO A 149 8.97 12.85 6.34
C PRO A 149 7.57 12.38 5.94
N SER A 150 7.21 11.15 6.30
CA SER A 150 5.88 10.58 6.09
C SER A 150 5.59 9.48 7.09
N VAL A 151 4.33 9.33 7.48
CA VAL A 151 3.83 8.22 8.29
C VAL A 151 2.61 7.62 7.60
N THR A 152 2.70 6.34 7.27
CA THR A 152 1.63 5.54 6.69
C THR A 152 1.15 4.52 7.72
N TYR A 153 -0.18 4.35 7.83
CA TYR A 153 -0.79 3.45 8.79
C TYR A 153 -1.45 2.25 8.11
N SER A 154 -1.08 1.04 8.52
CA SER A 154 -1.72 -0.18 8.04
C SER A 154 -2.91 -0.59 8.90
N TYR A 155 -4.01 -0.96 8.25
CA TYR A 155 -5.27 -1.35 8.89
C TYR A 155 -5.59 -2.85 8.80
N LEU A 156 -4.60 -3.70 8.47
CA LEU A 156 -4.77 -5.13 8.23
C LEU A 156 -5.51 -5.86 9.37
N ASP A 157 -5.27 -5.46 10.63
CA ASP A 157 -5.90 -6.04 11.85
C ASP A 157 -6.42 -4.97 12.82
N ALA A 158 -6.76 -3.79 12.30
CA ALA A 158 -7.06 -2.64 13.13
C ALA A 158 -8.41 -2.80 13.87
N THR A 159 -8.37 -2.71 15.20
CA THR A 159 -9.56 -2.46 16.05
C THR A 159 -10.01 -0.98 15.98
N MET A 160 -9.18 -0.11 15.41
CA MET A 160 -9.41 1.32 15.32
C MET A 160 -10.46 1.64 14.24
N LYS A 161 -11.49 2.38 14.61
CA LYS A 161 -12.78 2.40 13.89
C LYS A 161 -12.86 3.27 12.62
N ASN A 162 -11.84 4.06 12.26
CA ASN A 162 -11.98 4.98 11.12
C ASN A 162 -10.65 5.46 10.47
N PRO A 163 -10.17 4.82 9.39
CA PRO A 163 -8.99 5.25 8.63
C PRO A 163 -9.13 6.62 7.97
N ILE A 164 -10.34 7.01 7.56
CA ILE A 164 -10.59 8.29 6.86
C ILE A 164 -10.45 9.47 7.81
N LEU A 165 -11.03 9.40 9.01
CA LEU A 165 -10.86 10.44 10.02
C LEU A 165 -9.41 10.57 10.48
N HIS A 166 -8.67 9.46 10.51
CA HIS A 166 -7.24 9.49 10.79
C HIS A 166 -6.47 10.24 9.71
N ALA A 167 -6.69 9.85 8.44
CA ALA A 167 -6.12 10.51 7.27
C ALA A 167 -6.41 12.03 7.24
N LEU A 168 -7.66 12.41 7.52
CA LEU A 168 -8.09 13.81 7.58
C LEU A 168 -7.44 14.62 8.70
N ARG A 169 -6.97 13.99 9.80
CA ARG A 169 -6.19 14.69 10.83
C ARG A 169 -4.79 15.03 10.34
N SER A 170 -4.19 14.17 9.52
CA SER A 170 -2.86 14.36 8.95
C SER A 170 -2.85 15.39 7.81
N ALA A 171 -3.96 15.52 7.08
CA ALA A 171 -4.16 16.54 6.05
C ALA A 171 -5.58 17.11 6.17
N PRO A 172 -5.78 18.21 6.92
CA PRO A 172 -7.12 18.75 7.23
C PRO A 172 -7.92 19.25 6.03
N GLN A 173 -7.24 19.58 4.92
CA GLN A 173 -7.85 20.21 3.75
C GLN A 173 -7.24 19.65 2.45
N PRO A 174 -7.39 18.34 2.19
CA PRO A 174 -6.77 17.72 1.03
C PRO A 174 -7.46 18.20 -0.26
N LYS A 175 -6.66 18.45 -1.31
CA LYS A 175 -7.18 18.80 -2.65
C LYS A 175 -7.37 17.56 -3.51
N ALA A 176 -6.62 16.50 -3.26
CA ALA A 176 -6.74 15.23 -3.94
C ALA A 176 -6.90 14.09 -2.94
N ILE A 177 -7.85 13.20 -3.19
CA ILE A 177 -7.92 11.89 -2.53
C ILE A 177 -7.83 10.80 -3.58
N ALA A 178 -7.00 9.81 -3.31
CA ALA A 178 -6.94 8.59 -4.10
C ALA A 178 -7.09 7.38 -3.19
N ILE A 179 -8.13 6.59 -3.43
CA ILE A 179 -8.30 5.26 -2.88
C ILE A 179 -8.01 4.28 -4.01
N THR A 180 -6.93 3.53 -3.90
CA THR A 180 -6.48 2.60 -4.94
C THR A 180 -6.24 1.23 -4.34
N TRP A 181 -6.41 0.17 -5.12
CA TRP A 181 -5.90 -1.14 -4.71
C TRP A 181 -4.40 -1.04 -4.49
N SER A 182 -3.92 -1.75 -3.48
CA SER A 182 -2.50 -1.87 -3.19
C SER A 182 -2.20 -3.30 -2.73
N PRO A 183 -0.99 -3.82 -2.99
CA PRO A 183 -0.47 -4.96 -2.25
C PRO A 183 -0.55 -4.71 -0.75
N ALA A 184 -0.56 -5.79 0.04
CA ALA A 184 -0.48 -5.66 1.48
C ALA A 184 0.90 -5.08 1.90
N HIS A 185 0.91 -4.19 2.89
CA HIS A 185 2.12 -3.46 3.31
C HIS A 185 3.24 -4.38 3.83
N ILE A 186 2.84 -5.49 4.44
CA ILE A 186 3.69 -6.57 4.94
C ILE A 186 3.01 -7.86 4.48
N ASP A 187 2.97 -8.05 3.16
CA ASP A 187 2.94 -9.40 2.62
C ASP A 187 4.36 -9.72 2.19
N LEU A 188 5.08 -10.43 3.05
CA LEU A 188 6.41 -10.84 2.71
C LEU A 188 6.26 -12.08 1.84
N PRO A 189 6.71 -12.01 0.57
CA PRO A 189 6.51 -13.07 -0.42
C PRO A 189 7.42 -14.24 -0.07
N TRP A 190 7.07 -14.99 0.95
CA TRP A 190 7.93 -16.06 1.45
C TRP A 190 7.93 -17.23 0.46
N ILE A 191 6.76 -17.62 -0.08
CA ILE A 191 6.62 -18.69 -1.07
C ILE A 191 5.29 -18.48 -1.83
N GLY A 192 5.30 -17.81 -2.98
CA GLY A 192 4.15 -17.72 -3.90
C GLY A 192 3.24 -16.49 -3.73
N PRO A 193 2.42 -16.19 -4.76
CA PRO A 193 1.64 -14.96 -4.85
C PRO A 193 0.73 -14.79 -3.62
N PRO A 194 0.41 -13.55 -3.23
CA PRO A 194 -0.42 -13.28 -2.06
C PRO A 194 -1.75 -14.00 -2.25
N VAL A 195 -2.08 -14.93 -1.36
CA VAL A 195 -3.43 -15.52 -1.32
C VAL A 195 -4.44 -14.50 -0.75
N LYS A 196 -3.94 -13.45 -0.08
CA LYS A 196 -4.77 -12.42 0.54
C LYS A 196 -5.35 -11.45 -0.51
N PRO A 197 -6.63 -11.07 -0.38
CA PRO A 197 -7.25 -10.11 -1.27
C PRO A 197 -6.52 -8.76 -1.19
N LEU A 198 -6.33 -8.10 -2.33
CA LEU A 198 -5.76 -6.75 -2.41
C LEU A 198 -6.51 -5.82 -1.46
N GLY A 199 -5.77 -5.21 -0.53
CA GLY A 199 -6.26 -4.12 0.31
C GLY A 199 -6.37 -2.81 -0.47
N PHE A 200 -6.91 -1.79 0.18
CA PHE A 200 -6.90 -0.43 -0.35
C PHE A 200 -5.84 0.41 0.34
N SER A 201 -5.17 1.24 -0.45
CA SER A 201 -4.38 2.37 0.03
C SER A 201 -5.19 3.66 -0.11
N ILE A 202 -4.95 4.60 0.81
CA ILE A 202 -5.52 5.93 0.81
C ILE A 202 -4.37 6.93 0.71
N LYS A 203 -4.42 7.77 -0.32
CA LYS A 203 -3.50 8.88 -0.53
C LYS A 203 -4.24 10.20 -0.44
N LEU A 204 -3.65 11.17 0.24
CA LEU A 204 -4.10 12.55 0.29
C LEU A 204 -3.00 13.45 -0.27
N ASP A 205 -3.31 14.23 -1.31
CA ASP A 205 -2.34 15.09 -2.01
C ASP A 205 -1.04 14.34 -2.37
N GLU A 206 -1.20 13.14 -2.96
CA GLU A 206 -0.13 12.21 -3.36
C GLU A 206 0.67 11.58 -2.18
N ARG A 207 0.34 11.89 -0.93
CA ARG A 207 0.96 11.26 0.26
C ARG A 207 0.15 10.05 0.72
N CYS A 208 0.81 8.90 0.84
CA CYS A 208 0.18 7.67 1.35
C CYS A 208 -0.01 7.75 2.87
N VAL A 209 -1.27 7.76 3.32
CA VAL A 209 -1.62 7.92 4.74
C VAL A 209 -2.16 6.63 5.35
N ALA A 210 -2.76 5.76 4.54
CA ALA A 210 -3.25 4.47 4.99
C ALA A 210 -3.05 3.37 3.93
N VAL A 211 -2.86 2.14 4.39
CA VAL A 211 -2.68 0.92 3.57
C VAL A 211 -3.41 -0.26 4.23
N ASP A 212 -3.58 -1.35 3.47
CA ASP A 212 -4.28 -2.57 3.91
C ASP A 212 -5.70 -2.33 4.44
N VAL A 213 -6.37 -1.31 3.92
CA VAL A 213 -7.72 -1.01 4.38
C VAL A 213 -8.69 -1.93 3.65
N ALA A 214 -9.47 -2.73 4.39
CA ALA A 214 -10.52 -3.53 3.81
C ALA A 214 -11.67 -2.66 3.26
N ILE A 215 -12.37 -3.15 2.23
CA ILE A 215 -13.45 -2.38 1.60
C ILE A 215 -14.59 -2.06 2.56
N ASP A 216 -14.95 -3.01 3.42
CA ASP A 216 -16.07 -2.83 4.36
C ASP A 216 -15.72 -1.82 5.45
N VAL A 217 -14.45 -1.79 5.87
CA VAL A 217 -13.92 -0.75 6.76
C VAL A 217 -14.02 0.62 6.08
N LEU A 218 -13.67 0.74 4.80
CA LEU A 218 -13.83 2.00 4.05
C LEU A 218 -15.30 2.43 3.95
N LYS A 219 -16.21 1.50 3.63
CA LYS A 219 -17.65 1.79 3.53
C LYS A 219 -18.21 2.31 4.85
N THR A 220 -17.79 1.75 5.98
CA THR A 220 -18.17 2.25 7.31
C THR A 220 -17.49 3.60 7.64
N ALA A 221 -16.24 3.78 7.23
CA ALA A 221 -15.46 4.97 7.56
C ALA A 221 -15.86 6.22 6.76
N LEU A 222 -16.28 6.05 5.50
CA LEU A 222 -16.74 7.09 4.59
C LEU A 222 -18.17 7.55 4.92
N THR A 223 -18.34 8.16 6.09
CA THR A 223 -19.63 8.74 6.49
C THR A 223 -19.94 10.01 5.70
N ALA A 224 -21.21 10.41 5.65
CA ALA A 224 -21.63 11.67 5.01
C ALA A 224 -20.83 12.88 5.55
N GLU A 225 -20.50 12.90 6.84
CA GLU A 225 -19.71 13.99 7.42
C GLU A 225 -18.25 13.96 6.94
N ALA A 226 -17.62 12.79 6.89
CA ALA A 226 -16.26 12.66 6.38
C ALA A 226 -16.16 13.12 4.90
N ILE A 227 -17.14 12.74 4.09
CA ILE A 227 -17.20 13.15 2.67
C ILE A 227 -17.47 14.65 2.56
N LYS A 228 -18.34 15.25 3.39
CA LYS A 228 -18.54 16.70 3.40
C LYS A 228 -17.24 17.46 3.71
N ILE A 229 -16.43 16.95 4.63
CA ILE A 229 -15.12 17.53 4.96
C ILE A 229 -14.19 17.44 3.74
N LEU A 230 -14.10 16.27 3.11
CA LEU A 230 -13.27 16.05 1.91
C LEU A 230 -13.74 16.93 0.73
N ALA A 231 -15.03 16.90 0.40
CA ALA A 231 -15.60 17.51 -0.78
C ALA A 231 -15.51 19.04 -0.82
N ARG A 232 -15.29 19.73 0.32
CA ARG A 232 -15.23 21.20 0.37
C ARG A 232 -14.14 21.81 -0.50
N ARG A 233 -13.02 21.11 -0.71
CA ARG A 233 -11.84 21.62 -1.46
C ARG A 233 -11.26 20.60 -2.44
N MET A 234 -11.92 19.45 -2.58
CA MET A 234 -11.44 18.37 -3.42
C MET A 234 -11.53 18.75 -4.89
N GLN A 235 -10.40 18.73 -5.57
CA GLN A 235 -10.24 18.96 -7.01
C GLN A 235 -10.07 17.64 -7.76
N LYS A 236 -9.55 16.60 -7.09
CA LYS A 236 -9.31 15.28 -7.69
C LYS A 236 -9.81 14.17 -6.76
N LEU A 237 -10.59 13.26 -7.32
CA LEU A 237 -11.12 12.07 -6.65
C LEU A 237 -10.77 10.84 -7.47
N VAL A 238 -9.95 9.96 -6.92
CA VAL A 238 -9.67 8.64 -7.52
C VAL A 238 -10.24 7.59 -6.57
N VAL A 239 -11.21 6.78 -7.01
CA VAL A 239 -11.82 5.76 -6.16
C VAL A 239 -12.17 4.50 -6.94
N PRO A 240 -12.20 3.34 -6.28
CA PRO A 240 -12.83 2.15 -6.81
C PRO A 240 -14.31 2.42 -7.07
N LYS A 241 -14.84 1.88 -8.16
CA LYS A 241 -16.26 1.99 -8.50
C LYS A 241 -17.17 1.53 -7.36
N GLU A 242 -16.75 0.53 -6.59
CA GLU A 242 -17.50 -0.01 -5.46
C GLU A 242 -17.71 0.99 -4.31
N LEU A 243 -16.92 2.07 -4.26
CA LEU A 243 -17.05 3.15 -3.29
C LEU A 243 -17.75 4.38 -3.86
N TRP A 244 -17.93 4.47 -5.19
CA TRP A 244 -18.51 5.64 -5.86
C TRP A 244 -19.88 6.02 -5.30
N ASP A 245 -20.73 5.03 -5.02
CA ASP A 245 -22.09 5.25 -4.53
C ASP A 245 -22.13 6.07 -3.24
N ILE A 246 -21.10 5.95 -2.40
CA ILE A 246 -20.99 6.69 -1.14
C ILE A 246 -20.72 8.18 -1.42
N PHE A 247 -19.85 8.48 -2.39
CA PHE A 247 -19.56 9.86 -2.80
C PHE A 247 -20.72 10.48 -3.58
N ALA A 248 -21.38 9.72 -4.47
CA ALA A 248 -22.48 10.18 -5.31
C ALA A 248 -23.75 10.58 -4.54
N GLN A 249 -23.87 10.17 -3.26
CA GLN A 249 -24.94 10.62 -2.36
C GLN A 249 -24.72 12.05 -1.83
N GLN A 250 -23.51 12.60 -1.98
CA GLN A 250 -23.19 13.95 -1.53
C GLN A 250 -23.13 14.92 -2.71
N LYS A 251 -23.29 16.21 -2.43
CA LYS A 251 -23.09 17.26 -3.44
C LYS A 251 -21.59 17.50 -3.61
N LEU A 252 -21.02 17.02 -4.72
CA LEU A 252 -19.62 17.24 -5.07
C LEU A 252 -19.42 18.60 -5.75
N LEU A 253 -18.16 19.05 -5.86
CA LEU A 253 -17.83 20.30 -6.54
C LEU A 253 -17.97 20.14 -8.06
N PRO A 254 -18.52 21.16 -8.77
CA PRO A 254 -18.76 21.10 -10.22
C PRO A 254 -17.50 20.86 -11.08
N GLU A 255 -16.34 21.24 -10.56
CA GLU A 255 -15.04 21.19 -11.25
C GLU A 255 -14.18 20.01 -10.79
N LEU A 256 -14.77 19.04 -10.08
CA LEU A 256 -14.06 17.86 -9.59
C LEU A 256 -13.65 16.96 -10.76
N ASP A 257 -12.37 16.62 -10.82
CA ASP A 257 -11.85 15.56 -11.68
C ASP A 257 -12.06 14.21 -11.00
N VAL A 258 -12.86 13.34 -11.62
CA VAL A 258 -13.20 12.03 -11.06
C VAL A 258 -12.53 10.93 -11.88
N THR A 259 -11.83 10.04 -11.19
CA THR A 259 -11.30 8.79 -11.75
C THR A 259 -11.96 7.62 -11.04
N LEU A 260 -12.70 6.80 -11.80
CA LEU A 260 -13.27 5.55 -11.30
C LEU A 260 -12.37 4.40 -11.71
N LEU A 261 -11.89 3.65 -10.73
CA LEU A 261 -11.13 2.43 -10.94
C LEU A 261 -12.13 1.27 -11.08
N VAL A 262 -12.04 0.53 -12.18
CA VAL A 262 -12.96 -0.57 -12.50
C VAL A 262 -12.18 -1.87 -12.50
N ARG A 263 -12.65 -2.89 -11.77
CA ARG A 263 -12.03 -4.22 -11.80
C ARG A 263 -12.42 -5.00 -13.05
N PRO A 264 -11.49 -5.74 -13.67
CA PRO A 264 -11.83 -6.77 -14.65
C PRO A 264 -12.89 -7.73 -14.08
N GLY A 265 -13.91 -8.08 -14.87
CA GLY A 265 -14.98 -9.01 -14.45
C GLY A 265 -16.08 -8.41 -13.55
N THR A 266 -15.92 -7.19 -13.01
CA THR A 266 -17.02 -6.50 -12.28
C THR A 266 -17.98 -5.74 -13.19
N ILE A 267 -17.77 -5.87 -14.50
CA ILE A 267 -18.57 -5.18 -15.52
C ILE A 267 -20.01 -5.71 -15.50
N ASP A 268 -20.18 -7.03 -15.41
CA ASP A 268 -21.48 -7.68 -15.51
C ASP A 268 -22.41 -7.39 -14.32
N THR A 269 -21.85 -7.21 -13.12
CA THR A 269 -22.61 -7.00 -11.86
C THR A 269 -23.03 -5.54 -11.63
N TRP A 270 -22.84 -4.67 -12.62
CA TRP A 270 -23.06 -3.24 -12.47
C TRP A 270 -24.53 -2.81 -12.46
N TYR A 271 -25.40 -3.58 -13.10
CA TYR A 271 -26.83 -3.32 -13.12
C TYR A 271 -27.48 -3.61 -11.77
N ASP A 272 -26.88 -4.50 -10.97
CA ASP A 272 -27.47 -5.00 -9.74
C ASP A 272 -27.15 -4.15 -8.50
N SER A 273 -26.45 -3.01 -8.62
CA SER A 273 -26.20 -2.16 -7.44
C SER A 273 -27.53 -1.56 -6.96
N PRO A 274 -28.01 -1.93 -5.75
CA PRO A 274 -29.27 -1.43 -5.20
C PRO A 274 -29.23 0.08 -4.91
N LEU A 275 -28.05 0.70 -4.95
CA LEU A 275 -27.84 2.13 -4.72
C LEU A 275 -28.07 3.01 -5.97
N ARG A 276 -28.43 2.43 -7.13
CA ARG A 276 -28.76 3.20 -8.35
C ARG A 276 -29.94 4.16 -8.17
N GLN A 277 -30.90 3.85 -7.29
CA GLN A 277 -32.16 4.60 -7.17
C GLN A 277 -32.03 5.91 -6.39
N SER A 278 -30.94 6.12 -5.64
CA SER A 278 -30.72 7.33 -4.81
C SER A 278 -29.63 8.25 -5.34
N ARG A 279 -29.15 8.04 -6.57
CA ARG A 279 -28.05 8.82 -7.15
C ARG A 279 -28.55 10.18 -7.61
N LEU A 280 -27.87 11.23 -7.16
CA LEU A 280 -27.95 12.54 -7.80
C LEU A 280 -26.84 12.60 -8.85
N PRO A 281 -27.17 12.77 -10.15
CA PRO A 281 -26.17 13.00 -11.18
C PRO A 281 -25.30 14.19 -10.76
N GLN A 282 -23.99 14.01 -10.82
CA GLN A 282 -23.04 15.01 -10.33
C GLN A 282 -22.61 15.97 -11.43
N GLN A 283 -22.35 17.21 -11.07
CA GLN A 283 -21.73 18.17 -11.98
C GLN A 283 -20.24 17.86 -12.03
N ILE A 284 -19.78 17.06 -13.00
CA ILE A 284 -18.39 16.63 -13.14
C ILE A 284 -17.91 17.04 -14.53
N ARG A 285 -16.80 17.78 -14.61
CA ARG A 285 -16.20 18.19 -15.89
C ARG A 285 -15.38 17.10 -16.55
N THR A 286 -14.63 16.33 -15.75
CA THR A 286 -13.73 15.28 -16.23
C THR A 286 -14.06 13.96 -15.55
N LEU A 287 -14.36 12.95 -16.35
CA LEU A 287 -14.50 11.58 -15.89
C LEU A 287 -13.43 10.71 -16.55
N THR A 288 -12.59 10.10 -15.73
CA THR A 288 -11.65 9.06 -16.16
C THR A 288 -12.16 7.72 -15.68
N LEU A 289 -12.22 6.74 -16.58
CA LEU A 289 -12.44 5.35 -16.23
C LEU A 289 -11.14 4.62 -16.45
N SER A 290 -10.63 3.99 -15.40
CA SER A 290 -9.35 3.31 -15.44
C SER A 290 -9.54 1.85 -15.09
N MET A 291 -9.14 0.98 -16.00
CA MET A 291 -9.01 -0.44 -15.74
C MET A 291 -7.52 -0.76 -15.54
N PRO A 292 -7.11 -1.31 -14.38
CA PRO A 292 -5.76 -1.82 -14.24
C PRO A 292 -5.57 -2.97 -15.24
N ARG A 293 -4.38 -3.06 -15.85
CA ARG A 293 -4.05 -4.24 -16.68
C ARG A 293 -4.18 -5.48 -15.79
N GLY A 294 -4.99 -6.43 -16.20
CA GLY A 294 -5.09 -7.71 -15.53
C GLY A 294 -3.75 -8.47 -15.59
N VAL A 295 -3.62 -9.50 -14.74
CA VAL A 295 -2.50 -10.47 -14.79
C VAL A 295 -2.42 -11.13 -16.18
N ASP A 296 -3.58 -11.26 -16.84
CA ASP A 296 -3.67 -11.76 -18.20
C ASP A 296 -3.51 -10.59 -19.20
N LYS A 297 -2.27 -10.37 -19.64
CA LYS A 297 -1.90 -9.27 -20.56
C LYS A 297 -2.61 -9.35 -21.92
N ASP A 298 -3.16 -10.51 -22.26
CA ASP A 298 -3.72 -10.81 -23.58
C ASP A 298 -5.26 -10.78 -23.61
N ALA A 299 -5.93 -10.69 -22.46
CA ALA A 299 -7.38 -10.57 -22.40
C ALA A 299 -7.82 -9.11 -22.50
N GLU A 300 -7.92 -8.58 -23.73
CA GLU A 300 -8.56 -7.30 -23.97
C GLU A 300 -10.01 -7.34 -23.45
N THR A 301 -10.27 -6.64 -22.35
CA THR A 301 -11.63 -6.53 -21.81
C THR A 301 -12.38 -5.49 -22.63
N VAL A 302 -13.20 -5.96 -23.57
CA VAL A 302 -14.07 -5.11 -24.39
C VAL A 302 -15.31 -4.72 -23.58
N LEU A 303 -15.45 -3.42 -23.32
CA LEU A 303 -16.60 -2.85 -22.63
C LEU A 303 -17.70 -2.48 -23.65
N PRO A 304 -18.97 -2.89 -23.44
CA PRO A 304 -20.06 -2.45 -24.31
C PRO A 304 -20.27 -0.93 -24.24
N SER A 305 -20.41 -0.26 -25.38
CA SER A 305 -20.69 1.18 -25.49
C SER A 305 -22.01 1.58 -24.81
N THR A 306 -23.02 0.71 -24.85
CA THR A 306 -24.32 0.90 -24.17
C THR A 306 -24.17 0.92 -22.65
N TYR A 307 -23.25 0.11 -22.14
CA TYR A 307 -22.93 0.05 -20.74
C TYR A 307 -22.28 1.34 -20.27
N LEU A 308 -21.27 1.79 -21.02
CA LEU A 308 -20.57 3.03 -20.75
C LEU A 308 -21.54 4.24 -20.80
N ALA A 309 -22.49 4.24 -21.74
CA ALA A 309 -23.56 5.24 -21.82
C ALA A 309 -24.38 5.30 -20.52
N SER A 310 -24.81 4.12 -20.06
CA SER A 310 -25.61 4.00 -18.84
C SER A 310 -24.83 4.43 -17.61
N LEU A 311 -23.53 4.14 -17.54
CA LEU A 311 -22.68 4.65 -16.47
C LEU A 311 -22.71 6.17 -16.44
N ILE A 312 -22.29 6.78 -17.56
CA ILE A 312 -22.06 8.21 -17.63
C ILE A 312 -23.35 8.96 -17.31
N SER A 313 -24.49 8.51 -17.83
CA SER A 313 -25.79 9.13 -17.54
C SER A 313 -26.21 9.02 -16.07
N THR A 314 -25.77 8.00 -15.34
CA THR A 314 -26.04 7.85 -13.91
C THR A 314 -25.03 8.55 -13.00
N THR A 315 -23.86 8.88 -13.52
CA THR A 315 -22.76 9.49 -12.74
C THR A 315 -22.71 10.99 -12.94
N VAL A 316 -22.93 11.47 -14.16
CA VAL A 316 -22.75 12.88 -14.54
C VAL A 316 -24.06 13.49 -14.99
N SER A 317 -24.35 14.70 -14.53
CA SER A 317 -25.48 15.50 -15.04
C SER A 317 -25.31 15.76 -16.54
N GLN A 318 -26.41 15.70 -17.29
CA GLN A 318 -26.39 15.95 -18.73
C GLN A 318 -25.79 17.34 -19.04
N GLY A 319 -24.87 17.38 -20.02
CA GLY A 319 -24.22 18.62 -20.48
C GLY A 319 -23.06 19.13 -19.63
N TRP A 320 -22.74 18.48 -18.50
CA TRP A 320 -21.62 18.90 -17.64
C TRP A 320 -20.28 18.24 -17.99
N LEU A 321 -20.33 17.02 -18.54
CA LEU A 321 -19.13 16.29 -18.92
C LEU A 321 -18.45 16.95 -20.13
N GLN A 322 -17.22 17.41 -19.95
CA GLN A 322 -16.40 18.00 -21.01
C GLN A 322 -15.37 17.00 -21.53
N ASN A 323 -14.76 16.24 -20.62
CA ASN A 323 -13.68 15.30 -20.93
C ASN A 323 -14.03 13.91 -20.41
N LEU A 324 -13.99 12.92 -21.30
CA LEU A 324 -14.07 11.51 -20.96
C LEU A 324 -12.75 10.84 -21.33
N VAL A 325 -12.09 10.22 -20.36
CA VAL A 325 -10.83 9.50 -20.57
C VAL A 325 -11.05 8.03 -20.25
N LEU A 326 -10.74 7.16 -21.21
CA LEU A 326 -10.83 5.71 -21.06
C LEU A 326 -9.42 5.14 -21.05
N ARG A 327 -8.98 4.63 -19.89
CA ARG A 327 -7.63 4.09 -19.68
C ARG A 327 -7.66 2.59 -19.60
N GLY A 328 -7.00 1.92 -20.55
CA GLY A 328 -6.94 0.45 -20.59
C GLY A 328 -8.30 -0.20 -20.84
N ILE A 329 -9.22 0.51 -21.52
CA ILE A 329 -10.56 0.03 -21.84
C ILE A 329 -10.73 0.05 -23.36
N VAL A 330 -11.04 -1.10 -23.94
CA VAL A 330 -11.47 -1.22 -25.35
C VAL A 330 -13.00 -1.16 -25.39
N VAL A 331 -13.59 -0.49 -26.38
CA VAL A 331 -15.05 -0.36 -26.51
C VAL A 331 -15.54 -0.93 -27.83
N ASP A 332 -16.68 -1.65 -27.81
CA ASP A 332 -17.24 -2.33 -28.99
C ASP A 332 -17.70 -1.39 -30.12
N LYS A 333 -18.19 -0.19 -29.79
CA LYS A 333 -18.67 0.85 -30.73
C LYS A 333 -18.20 2.23 -30.27
N PRO A 334 -16.94 2.62 -30.56
CA PRO A 334 -16.35 3.87 -30.10
C PRO A 334 -17.16 5.11 -30.48
N SER A 335 -17.74 5.13 -31.68
CA SER A 335 -18.54 6.28 -32.18
C SER A 335 -19.74 6.65 -31.30
N ARG A 336 -20.31 5.68 -30.55
CA ARG A 336 -21.39 5.96 -29.59
C ARG A 336 -20.87 6.66 -28.33
N VAL A 337 -19.64 6.34 -27.94
CA VAL A 337 -18.96 6.93 -26.78
C VAL A 337 -18.46 8.34 -27.11
N ASP A 338 -17.94 8.52 -28.32
CA ASP A 338 -17.43 9.80 -28.80
C ASP A 338 -18.53 10.89 -28.81
N ALA A 339 -19.80 10.48 -28.91
CA ALA A 339 -20.96 11.38 -28.79
C ALA A 339 -21.33 11.76 -27.34
N MET A 340 -20.72 11.16 -26.32
CA MET A 340 -21.09 11.36 -24.90
C MET A 340 -20.43 12.57 -24.25
N ALA A 341 -19.29 13.02 -24.79
CA ALA A 341 -18.57 14.19 -24.29
C ALA A 341 -17.86 14.90 -25.46
N PRO A 342 -17.65 16.22 -25.40
CA PRO A 342 -16.93 16.97 -26.43
C PRO A 342 -15.52 16.43 -26.71
N ASN A 343 -14.81 15.98 -25.66
CA ASN A 343 -13.45 15.45 -25.77
C ASN A 343 -13.40 14.03 -25.19
N VAL A 344 -13.35 13.03 -26.06
CA VAL A 344 -13.12 11.63 -25.67
C VAL A 344 -11.70 11.23 -25.99
N ARG A 345 -10.99 10.64 -25.02
CA ARG A 345 -9.62 10.15 -25.18
C ARG A 345 -9.53 8.69 -24.77
N TYR A 346 -8.85 7.90 -25.58
CA TYR A 346 -8.45 6.54 -25.27
C TYR A 346 -6.97 6.59 -24.96
N GLU A 347 -6.62 6.18 -23.75
CA GLU A 347 -5.24 6.13 -23.27
C GLU A 347 -4.91 4.66 -22.97
N ASP A 348 -3.66 4.29 -23.21
CA ASP A 348 -3.17 3.03 -22.67
C ASP A 348 -3.36 3.05 -21.15
N SER A 349 -3.64 1.87 -20.58
CA SER A 349 -3.54 1.74 -19.13
C SER A 349 -2.16 2.27 -18.75
N PRO A 350 -2.04 3.20 -17.78
CA PRO A 350 -0.72 3.60 -17.33
C PRO A 350 0.02 2.29 -17.09
N ALA A 351 1.23 2.15 -17.64
CA ALA A 351 2.14 1.19 -17.05
C ALA A 351 2.04 1.54 -15.57
N GLU A 352 1.43 0.67 -14.76
CA GLU A 352 1.65 0.74 -13.34
C GLU A 352 3.16 0.88 -13.30
N LYS A 353 3.68 2.06 -12.90
CA LYS A 353 5.06 2.13 -12.44
C LYS A 353 5.07 0.95 -11.52
N GLU A 354 5.68 -0.16 -11.95
CA GLU A 354 5.63 -1.42 -11.22
C GLU A 354 5.85 -0.96 -9.80
N VAL A 355 4.81 -1.08 -8.98
CA VAL A 355 4.88 -0.60 -7.60
C VAL A 355 5.74 -1.65 -6.94
N ASP A 356 7.04 -1.69 -7.31
CA ASP A 356 7.80 -2.92 -7.60
C ASP A 356 6.86 -4.10 -7.42
N MET A 357 5.92 -4.28 -8.36
CA MET A 357 4.84 -5.22 -8.17
C MET A 357 5.50 -6.57 -8.35
N TRP A 358 6.09 -6.99 -7.24
CA TRP A 358 7.18 -7.92 -7.07
C TRP A 358 7.11 -8.93 -8.17
N THR A 359 8.04 -8.85 -9.13
CA THR A 359 8.12 -9.85 -10.16
C THR A 359 8.32 -11.17 -9.45
N TRP A 360 7.25 -11.94 -9.39
CA TRP A 360 7.19 -13.35 -9.03
C TRP A 360 7.94 -14.21 -10.05
N ASP A 361 9.00 -13.67 -10.66
CA ASP A 361 9.94 -14.33 -11.56
C ASP A 361 10.95 -15.16 -10.75
N ILE A 362 10.47 -15.82 -9.71
CA ILE A 362 11.04 -17.11 -9.34
C ILE A 362 10.26 -18.09 -10.19
N SER A 363 10.78 -18.36 -11.40
CA SER A 363 10.42 -19.56 -12.15
C SER A 363 10.27 -20.71 -11.17
N GLY A 364 9.14 -21.42 -11.20
CA GLY A 364 8.79 -22.50 -10.25
C GLY A 364 9.77 -23.68 -10.17
N ASP A 365 10.95 -23.56 -10.81
CA ASP A 365 12.03 -24.54 -10.88
C ASP A 365 13.23 -24.18 -9.99
N ALA A 366 13.18 -23.10 -9.20
CA ALA A 366 14.33 -22.68 -8.39
C ALA A 366 14.26 -23.18 -6.93
N PHE A 367 14.86 -24.36 -6.73
CA PHE A 367 15.45 -24.89 -5.49
C PHE A 367 14.52 -25.44 -4.38
N GLU A 368 14.25 -26.74 -4.47
CA GLU A 368 14.44 -27.63 -3.30
C GLU A 368 15.96 -27.80 -3.07
N ILE A 369 16.43 -27.53 -1.85
CA ILE A 369 17.68 -28.07 -1.30
C ILE A 369 17.30 -28.90 -0.08
#